data_AF-A0A5B2WQQ6-F1
#
_entry.id   AF-A0A5B2WQQ6-F1
#
_cell.length_a   1.000
_cell.length_b   1.000
_cell.length_c   1.000
_cell.angle_alpha   90.00
_cell.angle_beta   90.00
_cell.angle_gamma   90.00
#
_symmetry.space_group_name_H-M   'P 1'
#
loop_
_entity.id
_entity.type
_entity.pdbx_description
1 polymer ?
#
loop_
_entity_poly.entity_id
_entity_poly.type
_entity_poly.pdbx_seq_one_letter_code
_entity_poly.pdbx_strand_id
1 'polypeptide(L)'
;MDSIVLGTGILRWQRYERQTDRYGTVNLDRAPYGESVDLTPFDTAPVGTRGRLVAVIVDTRRSPHCGDLARGITPTTPQAGEEITLGTGTLFVQEFDHGSTEIGLAPDDDRYEDWLDPQALYRCHSQTVRLELRSDESVPVRPFTVLDAVSALPAPTYGHDAEHRIDPGRHRAMPTSSSTPRQRHLRQVPPRPVPVGHQLGQLRTAACSFNPPHRA
;
A
#
# COMPACT_ATOMS: atom_id res chain seq x y z
N MET A 1 -5.71 18.24 22.35
CA MET A 1 -5.34 17.29 21.29
C MET A 1 -3.93 17.61 20.91
N ASP A 2 -3.01 16.72 21.25
CA ASP A 2 -1.61 16.90 20.92
C ASP A 2 -1.39 16.47 19.47
N SER A 3 -0.67 17.29 18.71
CA SER A 3 -0.28 16.99 17.34
C SER A 3 1.23 16.81 17.28
N ILE A 4 1.67 15.68 16.75
CA ILE A 4 3.07 15.34 16.54
C ILE A 4 3.34 15.38 15.04
N VAL A 5 4.23 16.27 14.61
CA VAL A 5 4.66 16.34 13.21
C VAL A 5 5.58 15.17 12.92
N LEU A 6 5.16 14.31 11.99
CA LEU A 6 5.90 13.12 11.57
C LEU A 6 6.89 13.44 10.45
N GLY A 7 6.57 14.42 9.60
CA GLY A 7 7.42 14.82 8.49
C GLY A 7 6.74 15.78 7.53
N THR A 8 7.49 16.25 6.53
CA THR A 8 6.96 17.04 5.42
C THR A 8 7.58 16.56 4.12
N GLY A 9 6.76 16.37 3.09
CA GLY A 9 7.20 15.89 1.78
C GLY A 9 6.03 15.58 0.88
N ILE A 10 6.30 14.98 -0.27
CA ILE A 10 5.30 14.53 -1.24
C ILE A 10 4.73 13.20 -0.76
N LEU A 11 3.42 13.15 -0.49
CA LEU A 11 2.78 11.92 -0.05
C LEU A 11 2.67 10.92 -1.19
N ARG A 12 3.16 9.70 -0.92
CA ARG A 12 3.07 8.53 -1.79
C ARG A 12 2.73 7.29 -0.96
N TRP A 13 2.38 6.22 -1.66
CA TRP A 13 2.25 4.88 -1.10
C TRP A 13 2.71 3.87 -2.15
N GLN A 14 2.99 2.65 -1.70
CA GLN A 14 3.52 1.63 -2.58
C GLN A 14 2.43 1.03 -3.45
N ARG A 15 2.81 0.60 -4.65
CA ARG A 15 1.86 -0.04 -5.56
C ARG A 15 1.22 -1.29 -4.95
N TYR A 16 1.95 -2.04 -4.12
CA TYR A 16 1.45 -3.27 -3.53
C TYR A 16 0.29 -2.99 -2.56
N GLU A 17 0.25 -1.83 -1.87
CA GLU A 17 -0.85 -1.45 -0.97
C GLU A 17 -2.20 -1.45 -1.69
N ARG A 18 -2.20 -1.00 -2.96
CA ARG A 18 -3.36 -1.09 -3.84
C ARG A 18 -3.61 -2.51 -4.35
N GLN A 19 -2.56 -3.27 -4.66
CA GLN A 19 -2.71 -4.63 -5.22
C GLN A 19 -3.32 -5.61 -4.21
N THR A 20 -3.10 -5.37 -2.91
CA THR A 20 -3.64 -6.18 -1.81
C THR A 20 -4.80 -5.52 -1.12
N ASP A 21 -5.31 -4.38 -1.62
CA ASP A 21 -6.41 -3.62 -1.03
C ASP A 21 -6.18 -3.21 0.45
N ARG A 22 -4.93 -3.21 0.90
CA ARG A 22 -4.57 -2.95 2.30
C ARG A 22 -4.60 -1.46 2.63
N TYR A 23 -3.98 -0.63 1.78
CA TYR A 23 -3.82 0.81 1.99
C TYR A 23 -3.34 1.16 3.41
N GLY A 24 -2.35 0.44 3.92
CA GLY A 24 -1.90 0.51 5.32
C GLY A 24 -0.81 1.52 5.60
N THR A 25 0.01 1.88 4.61
CA THR A 25 1.18 2.75 4.79
C THR A 25 1.30 3.83 3.74
N VAL A 26 2.01 4.90 4.13
CA VAL A 26 2.45 5.98 3.26
C VAL A 26 3.93 6.28 3.50
N ASN A 27 4.56 6.94 2.54
CA ASN A 27 5.87 7.53 2.69
C ASN A 27 5.88 8.97 2.15
N LEU A 28 6.92 9.73 2.52
CA LEU A 28 7.09 11.12 2.12
C LEU A 28 8.38 11.26 1.32
N ASP A 29 8.27 11.66 0.06
CA ASP A 29 9.41 11.97 -0.81
C ASP A 29 9.72 13.47 -0.77
N ARG A 30 10.94 13.84 -0.42
CA ARG A 30 11.40 15.23 -0.37
C ARG A 30 11.81 15.74 -1.75
N ALA A 31 12.23 14.83 -2.64
CA ALA A 31 12.60 15.17 -3.99
C ALA A 31 11.36 15.42 -4.85
N PRO A 32 11.38 16.42 -5.75
CA PRO A 32 10.33 16.59 -6.75
C PRO A 32 10.27 15.37 -7.69
N TYR A 33 9.13 15.23 -8.37
CA TYR A 33 8.89 14.09 -9.24
C TYR A 33 9.93 13.99 -10.36
N GLY A 34 10.58 12.83 -10.49
CA GLY A 34 11.57 12.55 -11.53
C GLY A 34 13.04 12.78 -11.12
N GLU A 35 13.29 13.23 -9.89
CA GLU A 35 14.62 13.26 -9.31
C GLU A 35 14.93 11.98 -8.50
N SER A 36 16.16 11.84 -8.01
CA SER A 36 16.55 10.73 -7.14
C SER A 36 15.65 10.71 -5.90
N VAL A 37 15.11 9.54 -5.58
CA VAL A 37 14.25 9.32 -4.42
C VAL A 37 14.96 9.78 -3.13
N ASP A 38 14.35 10.72 -2.39
CA ASP A 38 14.85 11.23 -1.10
C ASP A 38 13.73 11.10 -0.07
N LEU A 39 13.64 9.93 0.57
CA LEU A 39 12.55 9.63 1.49
C LEU A 39 12.80 10.25 2.87
N THR A 40 11.73 10.76 3.48
CA THR A 40 11.77 11.22 4.87
C THR A 40 11.81 10.02 5.81
N PRO A 41 12.83 9.90 6.66
CA PRO A 41 12.86 8.86 7.68
C PRO A 41 11.86 9.14 8.80
N PHE A 42 11.30 8.08 9.38
CA PHE A 42 10.33 8.14 10.50
C PHE A 42 10.91 7.63 11.83
N ASP A 43 12.23 7.71 12.02
CA ASP A 43 12.93 7.14 13.19
C ASP A 43 12.48 7.69 14.54
N THR A 44 11.86 8.87 14.55
CA THR A 44 11.35 9.54 15.75
C THR A 44 9.83 9.47 15.89
N ALA A 45 9.17 8.70 15.02
CA ALA A 45 7.73 8.54 15.08
C ALA A 45 7.30 7.85 16.38
N PRO A 46 6.22 8.30 17.03
CA PRO A 46 5.75 7.77 18.31
C PRO A 46 4.99 6.44 18.10
N VAL A 47 5.69 5.40 17.65
CA VAL A 47 5.14 4.05 17.38
C VAL A 47 4.39 3.50 18.59
N GLY A 48 3.26 2.84 18.34
CA GLY A 48 2.35 2.34 19.37
C GLY A 48 1.36 3.38 19.89
N THR A 49 1.48 4.64 19.47
CA THR A 49 0.54 5.70 19.85
C THR A 49 -0.73 5.59 19.02
N ARG A 50 -1.88 5.53 19.70
CA ARG A 50 -3.20 5.61 19.09
C ARG A 50 -3.52 7.04 18.66
N GLY A 51 -4.04 7.21 17.45
CA GLY A 51 -4.61 8.48 17.03
C GLY A 51 -5.04 8.50 15.57
N ARG A 52 -5.16 9.72 15.05
CA ARG A 52 -5.52 10.00 13.66
C ARG A 52 -4.30 10.46 12.87
N LEU A 53 -4.06 9.82 11.74
CA LEU A 53 -3.04 10.24 10.80
C LEU A 53 -3.64 11.31 9.88
N VAL A 54 -3.11 12.52 9.93
CA VAL A 54 -3.65 13.68 9.21
C VAL A 54 -2.60 14.24 8.27
N ALA A 55 -2.96 14.40 7.00
CA ALA A 55 -2.17 15.12 6.02
C ALA A 55 -2.66 16.57 5.94
N VAL A 56 -1.82 17.52 6.35
CA VAL A 56 -2.05 18.95 6.14
C VAL A 56 -1.43 19.35 4.80
N ILE A 57 -2.24 19.78 3.85
CA ILE A 57 -1.76 20.14 2.51
C ILE A 57 -0.93 21.44 2.60
N VAL A 58 0.34 21.36 2.23
CA VAL A 58 1.25 22.51 2.18
C VAL A 58 1.23 23.14 0.81
N ASP A 59 1.29 22.33 -0.24
CA ASP A 59 1.27 22.78 -1.63
C ASP A 59 0.56 21.75 -2.51
N THR A 60 -0.12 22.26 -3.53
CA THR A 60 -0.98 21.48 -4.42
C THR A 60 -0.33 21.27 -5.77
N ARG A 61 -0.47 20.06 -6.31
CA ARG A 61 0.12 19.64 -7.58
C ARG A 61 -0.91 18.88 -8.39
N ARG A 62 -0.75 18.91 -9.70
CA ARG A 62 -1.54 18.07 -10.59
C ARG A 62 -1.20 16.60 -10.31
N SER A 63 -2.17 15.84 -9.81
CA SER A 63 -2.00 14.40 -9.61
C SER A 63 -1.87 13.70 -10.98
N PRO A 64 -0.84 12.88 -11.21
CA PRO A 64 -0.71 12.10 -12.43
C PRO A 64 -1.58 10.83 -12.43
N HIS A 65 -2.25 10.51 -11.31
CA HIS A 65 -3.06 9.30 -11.20
C HIS A 65 -4.43 9.45 -11.85
N CYS A 66 -4.90 8.37 -12.47
CA CYS A 66 -6.29 8.26 -12.98
C CYS A 66 -7.31 7.86 -11.90
N GLY A 67 -6.85 7.58 -10.67
CA GLY A 67 -7.71 7.07 -9.60
C GLY A 67 -7.76 5.55 -9.52
N ASP A 68 -8.73 5.05 -8.75
CA ASP A 68 -9.08 3.64 -8.71
C ASP A 68 -10.42 3.40 -9.40
N LEU A 69 -10.35 3.08 -10.70
CA LEU A 69 -11.54 2.88 -11.53
C LEU A 69 -12.41 1.71 -11.05
N ALA A 70 -11.81 0.67 -10.46
CA ALA A 70 -12.55 -0.49 -9.95
C ALA A 70 -13.42 -0.12 -8.74
N ARG A 71 -12.97 0.87 -7.95
CA ARG A 71 -13.65 1.37 -6.76
C ARG A 71 -14.42 2.68 -7.01
N GLY A 72 -14.42 3.19 -8.25
CA GLY A 72 -15.05 4.47 -8.60
C GLY A 72 -14.37 5.69 -7.96
N ILE A 73 -13.12 5.57 -7.51
CA ILE A 73 -12.39 6.65 -6.86
C ILE A 73 -11.69 7.49 -7.92
N THR A 74 -12.07 8.75 -8.02
CA THR A 74 -11.39 9.73 -8.89
C THR A 74 -10.61 10.71 -8.02
N PRO A 75 -9.31 10.97 -8.31
CA PRO A 75 -8.54 11.93 -7.55
C PRO A 75 -9.16 13.31 -7.67
N THR A 76 -9.19 14.03 -6.55
CA THR A 76 -9.58 15.43 -6.51
C THR A 76 -8.40 16.24 -6.02
N THR A 77 -8.19 17.44 -6.55
CA THR A 77 -7.13 18.32 -6.08
C THR A 77 -7.61 19.00 -4.79
N PRO A 78 -6.90 18.84 -3.66
CA PRO A 78 -7.24 19.52 -2.43
C PRO A 78 -6.81 20.99 -2.47
N GLN A 79 -7.13 21.75 -1.43
CA GLN A 79 -6.66 23.13 -1.25
C GLN A 79 -5.43 23.18 -0.33
N ALA A 80 -4.53 24.14 -0.54
CA ALA A 80 -3.47 24.42 0.42
C ALA A 80 -4.07 24.82 1.78
N GLY A 81 -3.54 24.27 2.87
CA GLY A 81 -4.05 24.39 4.23
C GLY A 81 -5.18 23.40 4.57
N GLU A 82 -5.71 22.64 3.60
CA GLU A 82 -6.72 21.61 3.88
C GLU A 82 -6.13 20.50 4.75
N GLU A 83 -6.90 20.04 5.73
CA GLU A 83 -6.53 18.92 6.58
C GLU A 83 -7.34 17.70 6.18
N ILE A 84 -6.66 16.63 5.77
CA ILE A 84 -7.29 15.40 5.31
C ILE A 84 -6.88 14.28 6.25
N THR A 85 -7.89 13.66 6.90
CA THR A 85 -7.65 12.49 7.76
C THR A 85 -7.47 11.27 6.87
N LEU A 86 -6.32 10.61 6.99
CA LEU A 86 -5.99 9.40 6.25
C LEU A 86 -6.55 8.16 6.94
N GLY A 87 -6.63 8.15 8.26
CA GLY A 87 -7.14 7.00 9.00
C GLY A 87 -7.07 7.21 10.51
N THR A 88 -7.58 6.24 11.25
CA THR A 88 -7.51 6.16 12.71
C THR A 88 -7.01 4.79 13.11
N GLY A 89 -6.15 4.72 14.14
CA GLY A 89 -5.64 3.46 14.64
C GLY A 89 -4.37 3.64 15.46
N THR A 90 -3.59 2.56 15.57
CA THR A 90 -2.30 2.55 16.25
C THR A 90 -1.16 2.78 15.26
N LEU A 91 -0.33 3.79 15.51
CA LEU A 91 0.79 4.13 14.64
C LEU A 91 1.85 3.02 14.63
N PHE A 92 2.28 2.63 13.44
CA PHE A 92 3.44 1.77 13.24
C PHE A 92 4.35 2.34 12.15
N VAL A 93 5.62 1.94 12.21
CA VAL A 93 6.60 2.18 11.15
C VAL A 93 7.05 0.83 10.64
N GLN A 94 7.16 0.68 9.32
CA GLN A 94 7.73 -0.50 8.69
C GLN A 94 8.91 -0.09 7.81
N GLU A 95 9.92 -0.95 7.77
CA GLU A 95 10.98 -0.83 6.78
C GLU A 95 10.50 -1.40 5.45
N PHE A 96 10.82 -0.69 4.39
CA PHE A 96 10.65 -1.10 3.01
C PHE A 96 12.02 -1.07 2.31
N ASP A 97 12.07 -1.56 1.07
CA ASP A 97 13.30 -1.85 0.33
C ASP A 97 14.41 -0.79 0.51
N HIS A 98 15.66 -1.27 0.58
CA HIS A 98 16.86 -0.46 0.77
C HIS A 98 16.86 0.48 2.00
N GLY A 99 16.16 0.11 3.07
CA GLY A 99 16.14 0.87 4.33
C GLY A 99 15.24 2.11 4.29
N SER A 100 14.33 2.17 3.33
CA SER A 100 13.27 3.18 3.33
C SER A 100 12.28 2.89 4.46
N THR A 101 11.70 3.93 5.07
CA THR A 101 10.69 3.75 6.12
C THR A 101 9.34 4.25 5.63
N GLU A 102 8.30 3.53 6.03
CA GLU A 102 6.92 3.89 5.78
C GLU A 102 6.15 3.95 7.09
N ILE A 103 5.16 4.81 7.13
CA ILE A 103 4.35 5.04 8.31
C ILE A 103 2.91 4.66 8.02
N GLY A 104 2.28 3.99 8.97
CA GLY A 104 0.93 3.45 8.81
C GLY A 104 0.13 3.46 10.10
N LEU A 105 -1.15 3.15 9.98
CA LEU A 105 -2.05 2.93 11.11
C LEU A 105 -2.61 1.52 11.05
N ALA A 106 -2.45 0.75 12.13
CA ALA A 106 -3.17 -0.50 12.33
C ALA A 106 -4.56 -0.16 12.90
N PRO A 107 -5.66 -0.49 12.19
CA PRO A 107 -7.00 -0.20 12.66
C PRO A 107 -7.38 -1.09 13.85
N ASP A 108 -8.36 -0.66 14.64
CA ASP A 108 -8.77 -1.36 15.87
C ASP A 108 -10.06 -2.17 15.71
N ASP A 109 -10.53 -2.32 14.47
CA ASP A 109 -11.79 -2.97 14.11
C ASP A 109 -11.60 -4.28 13.32
N ASP A 110 -10.41 -4.87 13.42
CA ASP A 110 -10.02 -6.15 12.78
C ASP A 110 -10.18 -6.17 11.25
N ARG A 111 -10.33 -5.02 10.58
CA ARG A 111 -10.39 -4.98 9.11
C ARG A 111 -9.05 -5.33 8.49
N TYR A 112 -9.10 -6.13 7.43
CA TYR A 112 -7.91 -6.55 6.67
C TYR A 112 -7.60 -5.63 5.49
N GLU A 113 -8.54 -4.79 5.09
CA GLU A 113 -8.48 -3.90 3.93
C GLU A 113 -8.72 -2.44 4.37
N ASP A 114 -8.32 -1.50 3.52
CA ASP A 114 -8.57 -0.06 3.67
C ASP A 114 -8.20 0.50 5.06
N TRP A 115 -7.02 0.11 5.55
CA TRP A 115 -6.48 0.55 6.83
C TRP A 115 -6.39 2.09 6.92
N LEU A 116 -6.07 2.73 5.81
CA LEU A 116 -6.27 4.15 5.56
C LEU A 116 -7.39 4.33 4.51
N ASP A 117 -8.11 5.44 4.59
CA ASP A 117 -9.16 5.85 3.64
C ASP A 117 -8.56 6.02 2.23
N PRO A 118 -8.90 5.14 1.28
CA PRO A 118 -8.35 5.23 -0.08
C PRO A 118 -8.75 6.53 -0.77
N GLN A 119 -9.94 7.08 -0.52
CA GLN A 119 -10.36 8.34 -1.13
C GLN A 119 -9.50 9.52 -0.63
N ALA A 120 -9.19 9.54 0.66
CA ALA A 120 -8.25 10.49 1.25
C ALA A 120 -6.84 10.34 0.68
N LEU A 121 -6.36 9.11 0.51
CA LEU A 121 -5.05 8.83 -0.11
C LEU A 121 -4.99 9.36 -1.55
N TYR A 122 -5.96 9.03 -2.40
CA TYR A 122 -6.01 9.54 -3.78
C TYR A 122 -6.07 11.06 -3.88
N ARG A 123 -6.74 11.71 -2.92
CA ARG A 123 -6.78 13.18 -2.82
C ARG A 123 -5.42 13.77 -2.39
N CYS A 124 -4.69 13.10 -1.50
CA CYS A 124 -3.36 13.53 -1.05
C CYS A 124 -2.20 13.11 -1.96
N HIS A 125 -2.43 12.21 -2.92
CA HIS A 125 -1.36 11.66 -3.74
C HIS A 125 -0.61 12.73 -4.53
N SER A 126 0.72 12.67 -4.49
CA SER A 126 1.60 13.62 -5.17
C SER A 126 1.47 15.07 -4.69
N GLN A 127 0.74 15.33 -3.60
CA GLN A 127 0.67 16.65 -2.96
C GLN A 127 1.82 16.79 -1.97
N THR A 128 2.29 18.02 -1.74
CA THR A 128 3.22 18.28 -0.64
C THR A 128 2.41 18.44 0.63
N VAL A 129 2.70 17.62 1.64
CA VAL A 129 1.95 17.58 2.89
C VAL A 129 2.88 17.69 4.08
N ARG A 130 2.38 18.24 5.18
CA ARG A 130 2.90 18.02 6.52
C ARG A 130 2.06 16.92 7.15
N LEU A 131 2.69 15.79 7.45
CA LEU A 131 2.04 14.64 8.04
C LEU A 131 2.07 14.75 9.56
N GLU A 132 0.91 14.58 10.20
CA GLU A 132 0.72 14.73 11.64
C GLU A 132 0.04 13.49 12.23
N LEU A 133 0.48 13.06 13.40
CA LEU A 133 -0.33 12.21 14.27
C LEU A 133 -1.05 13.09 15.27
N ARG A 134 -2.39 13.00 15.29
CA ARG A 134 -3.23 13.65 16.29
C ARG A 134 -3.72 12.60 17.28
N SER A 135 -3.16 12.60 18.48
CA SER A 135 -3.50 11.63 19.52
C SER A 135 -4.91 11.92 20.04
N ASP A 136 -5.71 10.86 20.20
CA ASP A 136 -7.10 11.00 20.67
C ASP A 136 -7.19 11.31 22.17
N GLU A 137 -6.13 11.06 22.95
CA GLU A 137 -6.07 11.41 24.36
C GLU A 137 -4.62 11.57 24.83
N SER A 138 -4.37 12.58 25.67
CA SER A 138 -3.12 12.76 26.39
C SER A 138 -3.05 11.71 27.50
N VAL A 139 -2.86 10.44 27.17
CA VAL A 139 -2.56 9.45 28.19
C VAL A 139 -1.17 9.81 28.72
N PRO A 140 -1.01 10.22 29.99
CA PRO A 140 0.32 10.48 30.53
C PRO A 140 1.11 9.19 30.36
N VAL A 141 2.18 9.26 29.57
CA VAL A 141 3.14 8.18 29.42
C VAL A 141 3.61 7.86 30.82
N ARG A 142 3.08 6.80 31.43
CA ARG A 142 3.67 6.29 32.66
C ARG A 142 5.07 5.84 32.25
N PRO A 143 6.14 6.33 32.91
CA PRO A 143 7.47 5.84 32.62
C PRO A 143 7.42 4.32 32.72
N PHE A 144 7.85 3.64 31.66
CA PHE A 144 7.94 2.20 31.62
C PHE A 144 8.98 1.78 32.67
N THR A 145 8.55 1.51 33.89
CA THR A 145 9.41 0.90 34.89
C THR A 145 9.61 -0.55 34.47
N VAL A 146 10.86 -0.91 34.20
CA VAL A 146 11.35 -2.24 33.77
C VAL A 146 10.97 -3.38 34.75
N LEU A 147 10.27 -3.08 35.85
CA LEU A 147 9.88 -4.02 36.91
C LEU A 147 8.58 -4.81 36.64
N ASP A 148 7.76 -4.45 35.66
CA ASP A 148 6.47 -5.13 35.43
C ASP A 148 6.56 -6.38 34.52
N ALA A 149 7.74 -6.72 33.98
CA ALA A 149 7.89 -7.76 32.96
C ALA A 149 8.30 -9.16 33.47
N VAL A 150 8.32 -9.44 34.79
CA VAL A 150 8.90 -10.70 35.30
C VAL A 150 7.87 -11.77 35.71
N SER A 151 6.55 -11.49 35.72
CA SER A 151 5.59 -12.39 36.38
C SER A 151 4.67 -13.23 35.48
N ALA A 152 4.86 -13.33 34.16
CA ALA A 152 3.91 -14.10 33.33
C ALA A 152 4.50 -14.86 32.14
N LEU A 153 5.64 -15.54 32.31
CA LEU A 153 6.03 -16.60 31.36
C LEU A 153 5.88 -17.98 32.02
N PRO A 154 4.97 -18.85 31.53
CA PRO A 154 4.98 -20.25 31.92
C PRO A 154 6.27 -20.91 31.40
N ALA A 155 6.87 -21.75 32.25
CA ALA A 155 8.09 -22.49 31.90
C ALA A 155 7.89 -23.30 30.61
N PRO A 156 8.88 -23.35 29.69
CA PRO A 156 8.79 -24.17 28.50
C PRO A 156 8.83 -25.66 28.91
N THR A 157 7.72 -26.36 28.72
CA THR A 157 7.73 -27.83 28.69
C THR A 157 8.40 -28.27 27.39
N TYR A 158 9.68 -28.64 27.50
CA TYR A 158 10.41 -29.33 26.44
C TYR A 158 9.80 -30.71 26.25
N GLY A 159 8.87 -30.81 25.30
CA GLY A 159 8.40 -32.09 24.76
C GLY A 159 9.50 -32.68 23.88
N HIS A 160 10.26 -33.61 24.46
CA HIS A 160 10.96 -34.64 23.71
C HIS A 160 9.93 -35.45 22.89
N ASP A 161 10.38 -36.00 21.76
CA ASP A 161 9.74 -37.03 20.93
C ASP A 161 9.03 -36.57 19.65
N ALA A 162 9.81 -36.49 18.56
CA ALA A 162 9.40 -37.00 17.26
C ALA A 162 10.64 -37.23 16.39
N GLU A 163 11.21 -38.43 16.46
CA GLU A 163 12.16 -38.95 15.48
C GLU A 163 11.48 -39.08 14.10
N HIS A 164 11.63 -38.06 13.25
CA HIS A 164 11.29 -38.18 11.84
C HIS A 164 12.46 -38.80 11.06
N ARG A 165 12.36 -40.12 10.91
CA ARG A 165 13.17 -40.97 10.04
C ARG A 165 13.08 -40.45 8.59
N ILE A 166 14.20 -39.92 8.08
CA ILE A 166 14.37 -39.54 6.67
C ILE A 166 14.56 -40.82 5.86
N ASP A 167 13.73 -41.02 4.84
CA ASP A 167 13.82 -42.08 3.83
C ASP A 167 14.63 -41.57 2.62
N PRO A 168 15.89 -42.00 2.41
CA PRO A 168 16.70 -41.59 1.28
C PRO A 168 16.48 -42.57 0.11
N GLY A 169 15.38 -42.42 -0.62
CA GLY A 169 15.05 -43.45 -1.62
C GLY A 169 14.05 -43.08 -2.69
N ARG A 170 14.31 -42.08 -3.54
CA ARG A 170 13.77 -42.06 -4.93
C ARG A 170 14.45 -41.04 -5.83
N HIS A 171 15.58 -41.46 -6.42
CA HIS A 171 16.05 -40.92 -7.68
C HIS A 171 15.07 -41.33 -8.79
N ARG A 172 14.32 -40.37 -9.35
CA ARG A 172 13.57 -40.58 -10.60
C ARG A 172 14.32 -39.89 -11.73
N ALA A 173 14.81 -40.72 -12.64
CA ALA A 173 15.52 -40.33 -13.85
C ALA A 173 14.69 -39.41 -14.75
N MET A 174 15.36 -38.40 -15.31
CA MET A 174 14.88 -37.53 -16.38
C MET A 174 14.97 -38.25 -17.73
N PRO A 175 13.89 -38.37 -18.51
CA PRO A 175 14.01 -38.71 -19.92
C PRO A 175 14.19 -37.42 -20.75
N THR A 176 15.37 -37.33 -21.38
CA THR A 176 15.62 -36.45 -22.53
C THR A 176 14.88 -36.98 -23.75
N SER A 177 14.08 -36.15 -24.43
CA SER A 177 13.55 -36.48 -25.76
C SER A 177 13.31 -35.21 -26.58
N SER A 178 14.26 -34.95 -27.46
CA SER A 178 14.13 -34.20 -28.69
C SER A 178 13.11 -34.86 -29.65
N SER A 179 12.13 -34.11 -30.17
CA SER A 179 11.50 -34.39 -31.47
C SER A 179 10.63 -33.22 -31.98
N THR A 180 11.16 -32.57 -33.02
CA THR A 180 10.58 -32.03 -34.27
C THR A 180 9.04 -31.90 -34.44
N PRO A 181 8.54 -30.83 -35.09
CA PRO A 181 7.12 -30.47 -35.10
C PRO A 181 6.28 -31.29 -36.09
N ARG A 182 5.08 -31.69 -35.65
CA ARG A 182 4.02 -32.23 -36.52
C ARG A 182 2.99 -31.15 -36.82
N GLN A 183 2.91 -30.78 -38.10
CA GLN A 183 1.79 -30.05 -38.69
C GLN A 183 0.47 -30.77 -38.38
N ARG A 184 -0.50 -30.07 -37.79
CA ARG A 184 -1.91 -30.49 -37.77
C ARG A 184 -2.70 -29.60 -38.72
N HIS A 185 -3.33 -30.25 -39.69
CA HIS A 185 -4.31 -29.67 -40.58
C HIS A 185 -5.46 -29.01 -39.82
N LEU A 186 -5.73 -27.77 -40.18
CA LEU A 186 -6.97 -27.04 -39.92
C LEU A 186 -8.14 -27.84 -40.49
N ARG A 187 -8.98 -28.41 -39.62
CA ARG A 187 -10.37 -28.70 -39.99
C ARG A 187 -11.18 -27.44 -39.71
N GLN A 188 -11.68 -26.85 -40.78
CA GLN A 188 -12.64 -25.76 -40.75
C GLN A 188 -13.92 -26.24 -40.05
N VAL A 189 -14.29 -25.55 -38.97
CA VAL A 189 -15.60 -25.65 -38.33
C VAL A 189 -16.49 -24.58 -38.98
N PRO A 190 -17.68 -24.92 -39.50
CA PRO A 190 -18.59 -23.90 -40.03
C PRO A 190 -19.11 -22.98 -38.92
N PRO A 191 -19.28 -21.67 -39.17
CA PRO A 191 -19.79 -20.74 -38.17
C PRO A 191 -21.26 -21.04 -37.85
N ARG A 192 -21.59 -21.09 -36.55
CA ARG A 192 -22.97 -21.06 -36.08
C ARG A 192 -23.56 -19.66 -36.29
N PRO A 193 -24.83 -19.54 -36.68
CA PRO A 193 -25.50 -18.23 -36.80
C PRO A 193 -25.67 -17.59 -35.42
N VAL A 194 -25.30 -16.31 -35.33
CA VAL A 194 -25.49 -15.45 -34.16
C VAL A 194 -26.89 -14.85 -34.22
N PRO A 195 -27.69 -14.87 -33.14
CA PRO A 195 -28.93 -14.12 -33.09
C PRO A 195 -28.63 -12.62 -32.94
N VAL A 196 -29.21 -11.85 -33.86
CA VAL A 196 -29.28 -10.38 -33.83
C VAL A 196 -30.27 -9.97 -32.74
N GLY A 197 -29.86 -9.12 -31.80
CA GLY A 197 -30.79 -8.50 -30.87
C GLY A 197 -30.15 -7.62 -29.79
N HIS A 198 -30.43 -6.32 -29.92
CA HIS A 198 -30.40 -5.26 -28.88
C HIS A 198 -29.11 -4.48 -28.60
N GLN A 199 -29.15 -3.25 -29.14
CA GLN A 199 -28.61 -1.97 -28.65
C GLN A 199 -27.75 -1.99 -27.38
N LEU A 200 -26.49 -1.58 -27.52
CA LEU A 200 -25.69 -1.00 -26.46
C LEU A 200 -25.09 0.33 -26.93
N GLY A 201 -25.33 1.36 -26.12
CA GLY A 201 -24.87 2.72 -26.33
C GLY A 201 -23.34 2.82 -26.37
N GLN A 202 -22.88 3.79 -27.15
CA GLN A 202 -21.47 4.10 -27.35
C GLN A 202 -20.81 4.53 -26.03
N LEU A 203 -19.97 3.66 -25.46
CA LEU A 203 -18.94 4.06 -24.50
C LEU A 203 -17.75 4.59 -25.30
N ARG A 204 -17.53 5.91 -25.21
CA ARG A 204 -16.33 6.57 -25.73
C ARG A 204 -15.14 6.19 -24.85
N THR A 205 -14.24 5.39 -25.41
CA THR A 205 -12.90 5.16 -24.86
C THR A 205 -12.11 6.46 -24.95
N ALA A 206 -11.95 7.17 -23.84
CA ALA A 206 -11.02 8.29 -23.74
C ALA A 206 -9.59 7.72 -23.59
N ALA A 207 -8.88 7.63 -24.71
CA ALA A 207 -7.44 7.43 -24.69
C ALA A 207 -6.77 8.70 -24.13
N CYS A 208 -6.17 8.62 -22.94
CA CYS A 208 -5.31 9.67 -22.43
C CYS A 208 -4.02 9.70 -23.27
N SER A 209 -4.03 10.53 -24.33
CA SER A 209 -2.82 10.85 -25.10
C SER A 209 -1.87 11.69 -24.25
N PHE A 210 -0.72 11.10 -23.93
CA PHE A 210 0.44 11.75 -23.33
C PHE A 210 1.13 12.61 -24.41
N ASN A 211 1.15 13.93 -24.23
CA ASN A 211 1.92 14.85 -25.08
C ASN A 211 2.94 15.57 -24.17
N PRO A 212 4.25 15.36 -24.33
CA PRO A 212 5.26 16.11 -23.59
C PRO A 212 5.39 17.54 -24.16
N PRO A 213 5.58 18.57 -23.32
CA PRO A 213 5.88 19.91 -23.81
C PRO A 213 7.32 19.98 -24.33
N HIS A 214 7.47 20.31 -25.62
CA HIS A 214 8.72 20.83 -26.16
C HIS A 214 9.01 22.18 -25.48
N ARG A 215 10.17 22.29 -24.82
CA ARG A 215 10.73 23.59 -24.44
C ARG A 215 11.48 24.17 -25.64
N ALA A 216 11.16 25.43 -25.94
CA ALA A 216 11.99 26.34 -26.72
C ALA A 216 13.02 27.02 -25.82
#